data_AF-A0A662CGN8-F1
#
_entry.id   AF-A0A662CGN8-F1
#
_cell.length_a   1.000
_cell.length_b   1.000
_cell.length_c   1.000
_cell.angle_alpha   90.00
_cell.angle_beta   90.00
_cell.angle_gamma   90.00
#
_symmetry.space_group_name_H-M   'P 1'
#
loop_
_entity.id
_entity.type
_entity.pdbx_description
1 polymer ?
#
loop_
_entity_poly.entity_id
_entity_poly.type
_entity_poly.pdbx_seq_one_letter_code
_entity_poly.pdbx_strand_id
1 'polypeptide(L)'
;MIIGLIVGAAASFAIPHLGSILALTLLWCLETVGYTISVPAERAFVADIAGNDIRGTSYGLYTFSYFLGAAVGPLAGGWLYDNAGTAMPFYLNTIVLIVGAILVGLALKESHPVND
;
A
#
# COMPACT_ATOMS: atom_id res chain seq x y z
N MET A 1 -10.41 -0.69 -1.09
CA MET A 1 -9.00 -0.48 -1.47
C MET A 1 -8.60 1.00 -1.49
N ILE A 2 -9.28 1.86 -2.27
CA ILE A 2 -8.95 3.30 -2.38
C ILE A 2 -8.98 4.05 -1.04
N ILE A 3 -10.02 3.83 -0.22
CA ILE A 3 -10.14 4.46 1.10
C ILE A 3 -8.92 4.14 1.98
N GLY A 4 -8.43 2.88 1.95
CA GLY A 4 -7.25 2.48 2.70
C GLY A 4 -5.97 3.19 2.24
N LEU A 5 -5.79 3.35 0.93
CA LEU A 5 -4.65 4.08 0.36
C LEU A 5 -4.67 5.56 0.75
N ILE A 6 -5.86 6.19 0.74
CA ILE A 6 -6.02 7.60 1.16
C ILE A 6 -5.74 7.76 2.66
N VAL A 7 -6.26 6.86 3.49
CA VAL A 7 -6.01 6.87 4.95
C VAL A 7 -4.52 6.69 5.24
N GLY A 8 -3.85 5.75 4.56
CA GLY A 8 -2.40 5.55 4.70
C GLY A 8 -1.59 6.76 4.25
N ALA A 9 -2.01 7.43 3.17
CA ALA A 9 -1.36 8.65 2.69
C ALA A 9 -1.44 9.79 3.71
N ALA A 10 -2.62 9.98 4.31
CA ALA A 10 -2.85 10.97 5.36
C ALA A 10 -2.07 10.64 6.64
N ALA A 11 -2.04 9.36 7.04
CA ALA A 11 -1.25 8.90 8.17
C ALA A 11 0.25 9.14 7.95
N SER A 12 0.77 8.77 6.78
CA SER A 12 2.19 8.98 6.41
C SER A 12 2.58 10.45 6.44
N PHE A 13 1.70 11.34 5.99
CA PHE A 13 1.94 12.78 6.04
C PHE A 13 1.91 13.34 7.47
N ALA A 14 1.09 12.76 8.34
CA ALA A 14 0.97 13.18 9.73
C ALA A 14 2.13 12.72 10.61
N ILE A 15 2.76 11.57 10.32
CA ILE A 15 3.83 10.98 11.14
C ILE A 15 4.99 11.96 11.44
N PRO A 16 5.57 12.69 10.46
CA PRO A 16 6.64 13.66 10.74
C PRO A 16 6.25 14.78 11.71
N HIS A 17 4.96 15.06 11.86
CA HIS A 17 4.42 16.12 12.71
C HIS A 17 4.02 15.62 14.11
N LEU A 18 4.00 14.30 14.32
CA LEU A 18 3.62 13.65 15.57
C LEU A 18 4.87 13.29 16.38
N GLY A 19 5.21 14.12 17.38
CA GLY A 19 6.36 13.89 18.27
C GLY A 19 6.13 12.87 19.40
N SER A 20 4.95 12.23 19.47
CA SER A 20 4.59 11.31 20.56
C SER A 20 4.68 9.85 20.11
N ILE A 21 5.63 9.11 20.69
CA ILE A 21 5.84 7.67 20.44
C ILE A 21 4.56 6.86 20.67
N LEU A 22 3.79 7.20 21.70
CA LEU A 22 2.57 6.46 22.06
C LEU A 22 1.47 6.62 21.00
N ALA A 23 1.34 7.82 20.43
CA ALA A 23 0.41 8.08 19.33
C ALA A 23 0.82 7.35 18.04
N LEU A 24 2.13 7.32 17.75
CA LEU A 24 2.68 6.60 16.59
C LEU A 24 2.44 5.09 16.71
N THR A 25 2.69 4.49 17.88
CA THR A 25 2.47 3.04 18.09
C THR A 25 1.00 2.65 17.93
N LEU A 26 0.07 3.46 18.46
CA LEU A 26 -1.36 3.19 18.32
C LEU A 26 -1.84 3.28 16.86
N LEU A 27 -1.37 4.30 16.12
CA LEU A 27 -1.61 4.43 14.68
C LEU A 27 -1.09 3.22 13.91
N TRP A 28 0.15 2.80 14.22
CA TRP A 28 0.78 1.62 13.60
C TRP A 28 0.02 0.33 13.86
N CYS A 29 -0.43 0.10 15.09
CA CYS A 29 -1.24 -1.07 15.42
C CYS A 29 -2.54 -1.09 14.62
N LEU A 30 -3.23 0.05 14.52
CA LEU A 30 -4.48 0.16 13.77
C LEU A 30 -4.26 -0.09 12.27
N GLU A 31 -3.21 0.49 11.70
CA GLU A 31 -2.84 0.28 10.30
C GLU A 31 -2.51 -1.19 10.02
N THR A 32 -1.73 -1.83 10.89
CA THR A 32 -1.30 -3.23 10.72
C THR A 32 -2.47 -4.20 10.77
N VAL A 33 -3.45 -3.96 11.64
CA VAL A 33 -4.69 -4.74 11.68
C VAL A 33 -5.46 -4.61 10.37
N GLY A 34 -5.63 -3.38 9.87
CA GLY A 34 -6.30 -3.14 8.59
C GLY A 34 -5.57 -3.79 7.41
N TYR A 35 -4.24 -3.73 7.41
CA TYR A 35 -3.41 -4.38 6.40
C TYR A 35 -3.59 -5.90 6.42
N THR A 36 -3.49 -6.54 7.58
CA THR A 36 -3.58 -8.00 7.73
C THR A 36 -4.92 -8.56 7.24
N ILE A 37 -6.01 -7.83 7.47
CA ILE A 37 -7.35 -8.19 6.98
C ILE A 37 -7.47 -8.00 5.46
N SER A 38 -6.75 -7.01 4.89
CA SER A 38 -6.79 -6.70 3.47
C SER A 38 -6.03 -7.70 2.60
N VAL A 39 -4.94 -8.29 3.11
CA VAL A 39 -4.10 -9.26 2.37
C VAL A 39 -4.88 -10.44 1.76
N PRO A 40 -5.73 -11.19 2.49
CA PRO A 40 -6.48 -12.30 1.90
C PRO A 40 -7.52 -11.84 0.86
N ALA A 41 -8.15 -10.68 1.07
CA ALA A 41 -9.11 -10.11 0.11
C ALA A 41 -8.42 -9.70 -1.20
N GLU A 42 -7.24 -9.09 -1.12
CA GLU A 42 -6.44 -8.73 -2.29
C GLU A 42 -5.99 -9.97 -3.08
N ARG A 43 -5.55 -11.02 -2.38
CA ARG A 43 -5.15 -12.28 -3.00
C ARG A 43 -6.32 -12.99 -3.70
N ALA A 44 -7.50 -12.98 -3.08
CA ALA A 44 -8.72 -13.51 -3.70
C ALA A 44 -9.08 -12.71 -4.96
N PHE A 45 -8.99 -11.39 -4.91
CA PHE A 45 -9.28 -10.51 -6.03
C PHE A 45 -8.34 -10.73 -7.24
N VAL A 46 -7.03 -10.86 -6.99
CA VAL A 46 -6.05 -11.23 -8.04
C VAL A 46 -6.40 -12.60 -8.64
N ALA A 47 -6.82 -13.54 -7.80
CA ALA A 47 -7.18 -14.88 -8.21
C ALA A 47 -8.48 -14.91 -9.04
N ASP A 48 -9.42 -14.00 -8.81
CA ASP A 48 -10.66 -13.88 -9.59
C ASP A 48 -10.42 -13.21 -10.96
N ILE A 49 -9.53 -12.20 -11.02
CA ILE A 49 -9.18 -11.52 -12.28
C ILE A 49 -8.35 -12.40 -13.22
N ALA A 50 -7.43 -13.21 -12.68
CA ALA A 50 -6.48 -13.95 -13.51
C ALA A 50 -7.09 -15.12 -14.30
N GLY A 51 -8.30 -15.60 -13.97
CA GLY A 51 -8.84 -16.82 -14.58
C GLY A 51 -8.03 -18.09 -14.24
N ASN A 52 -8.61 -19.27 -14.49
CA ASN A 52 -7.99 -20.54 -14.07
C ASN A 52 -6.67 -20.87 -14.79
N ASP A 53 -6.48 -20.43 -16.03
CA ASP A 53 -5.35 -20.87 -16.87
C ASP A 53 -4.03 -20.13 -16.60
N ILE A 54 -4.07 -18.88 -16.12
CA ILE A 54 -2.87 -18.05 -15.89
C ILE A 54 -2.70 -17.60 -14.43
N ARG A 55 -3.50 -18.16 -13.51
CA ARG A 55 -3.49 -17.84 -12.06
C ARG A 55 -2.08 -17.88 -11.46
N GLY A 56 -1.29 -18.91 -11.78
CA GLY A 56 0.08 -19.07 -11.28
C GLY A 56 1.03 -17.97 -11.74
N THR A 57 0.97 -17.61 -13.03
CA THR A 57 1.81 -16.54 -13.62
C THR A 57 1.41 -15.17 -13.09
N SER A 58 0.10 -14.88 -13.01
CA SER A 58 -0.40 -13.61 -12.46
C SER A 58 -0.02 -13.44 -10.99
N TYR A 59 -0.12 -14.51 -10.20
CA TYR A 59 0.30 -14.49 -8.81
C TYR A 59 1.82 -14.36 -8.66
N GLY A 60 2.59 -14.98 -9.57
CA GLY A 60 4.04 -14.83 -9.66
C GLY A 60 4.45 -13.38 -9.94
N LEU A 61 3.80 -12.71 -10.90
CA LEU A 61 4.06 -11.31 -11.21
C LEU A 61 3.65 -10.36 -10.08
N TYR A 62 2.50 -10.62 -9.44
CA TYR A 62 2.06 -9.89 -8.25
C TYR A 62 3.09 -10.02 -7.12
N THR A 63 3.52 -11.25 -6.81
CA THR A 63 4.51 -11.53 -5.77
C THR A 63 5.86 -10.91 -6.08
N PHE A 64 6.29 -10.98 -7.35
CA PHE A 64 7.51 -10.32 -7.81
C PHE A 64 7.46 -8.81 -7.60
N SER A 65 6.34 -8.17 -7.97
CA SER A 65 6.13 -6.74 -7.81
C SER A 65 6.15 -6.33 -6.33
N TYR A 66 5.51 -7.14 -5.47
CA TYR A 66 5.52 -6.95 -4.02
C TYR A 66 6.95 -6.99 -3.45
N PHE A 67 7.73 -8.04 -3.77
CA PHE A 67 9.10 -8.17 -3.28
C PHE A 67 10.04 -7.13 -3.87
N LEU A 68 9.82 -6.71 -5.12
CA LEU A 68 10.58 -5.62 -5.73
C LEU A 68 10.36 -4.32 -4.97
N GLY A 69 9.11 -3.99 -4.64
CA GLY A 69 8.79 -2.84 -3.78
C GLY A 69 9.42 -2.96 -2.39
N ALA A 70 9.35 -4.14 -1.76
CA ALA A 70 9.96 -4.39 -0.45
C ALA A 70 11.50 -4.31 -0.46
N ALA A 71 12.15 -4.58 -1.59
CA ALA A 71 13.60 -4.45 -1.73
C ALA A 71 14.03 -3.00 -2.02
N VAL A 72 13.33 -2.32 -2.95
CA VAL A 72 13.69 -0.97 -3.38
C VAL A 72 13.24 0.09 -2.38
N GLY A 73 12.11 -0.12 -1.70
CA GLY A 73 11.51 0.83 -0.76
C GLY A 73 12.45 1.26 0.37
N PRO A 74 13.03 0.32 1.15
CA PRO A 74 13.96 0.65 2.23
C PRO A 74 15.25 1.32 1.74
N LEU A 75 15.75 0.95 0.55
CA LEU A 75 16.95 1.55 -0.03
C LEU A 75 16.70 3.02 -0.41
N ALA A 76 15.58 3.30 -1.09
CA ALA A 76 15.19 4.66 -1.41
C ALA A 76 14.89 5.47 -0.14
N GLY A 77 14.11 4.91 0.78
CA GLY A 77 13.75 5.54 2.04
C GLY A 77 14.97 5.87 2.91
N GLY A 78 15.91 4.94 3.06
CA GLY A 78 17.15 5.17 3.81
C GLY A 78 18.02 6.25 3.18
N TRP A 79 18.21 6.21 1.86
CA TRP A 79 18.97 7.24 1.16
C TRP A 79 18.36 8.65 1.31
N LEU A 80 17.03 8.75 1.23
CA LEU A 80 16.33 10.01 1.48
C LEU A 80 16.41 10.47 2.94
N TYR A 81 16.36 9.53 3.88
CA TYR A 81 16.52 9.82 5.31
C TYR A 81 17.87 10.47 5.58
N ASP A 82 18.95 9.89 5.03
CA ASP A 82 20.32 10.33 5.25
C ASP A 82 20.64 11.68 4.59
N ASN A 83 20.10 11.94 3.38
CA ASN A 83 20.47 13.11 2.57
C ASN A 83 19.46 14.26 2.59
N ALA A 84 18.17 13.97 2.77
CA ALA A 84 17.08 14.97 2.67
C ALA A 84 16.32 15.16 3.99
N GLY A 85 16.68 14.42 5.03
CA GLY A 85 16.14 14.56 6.39
C GLY A 85 15.08 13.52 6.73
N THR A 86 14.82 13.43 8.04
CA THR A 86 14.03 12.33 8.63
C THR A 86 12.56 12.30 8.18
N ALA A 87 12.00 13.43 7.76
CA ALA A 87 10.62 13.54 7.28
C ALA A 87 10.44 13.11 5.81
N MET A 88 11.51 13.15 5.01
CA MET A 88 11.41 13.00 3.57
C MET A 88 10.94 11.61 3.08
N PRO A 89 11.33 10.49 3.73
CA PRO A 89 10.81 9.17 3.36
C PRO A 89 9.30 9.06 3.52
N PHE A 90 8.73 9.74 4.52
CA PHE A 90 7.29 9.75 4.76
C PHE A 90 6.53 10.54 3.70
N TYR A 91 7.09 11.67 3.25
CA TYR A 91 6.51 12.43 2.12
C TYR A 91 6.56 11.65 0.81
N LEU A 92 7.66 10.94 0.54
CA LEU A 92 7.73 10.03 -0.61
C LEU A 92 6.63 8.96 -0.51
N ASN A 93 6.45 8.35 0.67
CA ASN A 93 5.41 7.35 0.89
C ASN A 93 4.01 7.91 0.64
N THR A 94 3.72 9.12 1.12
CA THR A 94 2.45 9.82 0.84
C THR A 94 2.20 9.97 -0.65
N ILE A 95 3.21 10.39 -1.43
CA ILE A 95 3.09 10.54 -2.89
C ILE A 95 2.79 9.20 -3.55
N VAL A 96 3.53 8.14 -3.17
CA VAL A 96 3.34 6.79 -3.71
C VAL A 96 1.92 6.27 -3.43
N LEU A 97 1.40 6.47 -2.22
CA LEU A 97 0.05 6.05 -1.84
C LEU A 97 -1.04 6.82 -2.59
N ILE A 98 -0.86 8.14 -2.81
CA ILE A 98 -1.80 8.96 -3.61
C ILE A 98 -1.81 8.49 -5.07
N VAL A 99 -0.62 8.28 -5.67
CA VAL A 99 -0.51 7.76 -7.04
C VAL A 99 -1.16 6.39 -7.14
N GLY A 100 -0.93 5.51 -6.17
CA GLY A 100 -1.60 4.21 -6.08
C GLY A 100 -3.13 4.35 -6.02
N ALA A 101 -3.65 5.26 -5.19
CA ALA A 101 -5.09 5.49 -5.08
C ALA A 101 -5.70 5.96 -6.41
N ILE A 102 -5.00 6.85 -7.14
CA ILE A 102 -5.42 7.34 -8.46
C ILE A 102 -5.39 6.20 -9.48
N LEU A 103 -4.30 5.43 -9.55
CA LEU A 103 -4.16 4.31 -10.48
C LEU A 103 -5.25 3.26 -10.25
N VAL A 104 -5.52 2.93 -8.99
CA VAL A 104 -6.62 2.06 -8.61
C VAL A 104 -7.95 2.67 -9.02
N GLY A 105 -8.22 3.94 -8.71
CA GLY A 105 -9.48 4.59 -9.11
C GLY A 105 -9.71 4.65 -10.63
N LEU A 106 -8.64 4.74 -11.43
CA LEU A 106 -8.73 4.80 -12.89
C LEU A 106 -8.77 3.41 -13.54
N ALA A 107 -7.98 2.46 -13.04
CA ALA A 107 -7.83 1.13 -13.62
C ALA A 107 -8.86 0.12 -13.08
N LEU A 108 -9.25 0.25 -11.81
CA LEU A 108 -10.31 -0.53 -11.18
C LEU A 108 -11.62 0.25 -11.24
N LYS A 109 -12.17 0.37 -12.46
CA LYS A 109 -13.57 0.74 -12.64
C LYS A 109 -14.40 -0.40 -12.05
N GLU A 110 -15.06 -0.13 -10.93
CA GLU A 110 -15.82 -1.08 -10.10
C GLU A 110 -16.46 -2.19 -10.95
N SER A 111 -15.93 -3.40 -10.84
CA SER A 111 -16.62 -4.60 -11.28
C SER A 111 -17.90 -4.70 -10.47
N HIS A 112 -19.02 -4.46 -11.14
CA HIS A 112 -20.39 -4.54 -10.64
C HIS A 112 -20.59 -5.72 -9.66
N PRO A 113 -21.48 -5.57 -8.65
CA PRO A 113 -21.84 -6.69 -7.79
C PRO A 113 -22.33 -7.84 -8.68
N VAL A 114 -21.81 -9.04 -8.40
CA VAL A 114 -22.36 -10.29 -8.94
C VAL A 114 -23.81 -10.33 -8.47
N ASN A 115 -24.74 -9.94 -9.34
CA ASN A 115 -26.15 -10.23 -9.16
C ASN A 115 -26.30 -11.73 -9.37
N ASP A 116 -26.57 -12.43 -8.27
CA ASP A 116 -27.24 -13.73 -8.30
C ASP A 116 -28.63 -13.63 -8.96
#